data_AF-A0A939VWC1-F1
#
_entry.id   AF-A0A939VWC1-F1
#
_cell.length_a   1.000
_cell.length_b   1.000
_cell.length_c   1.000
_cell.angle_alpha   90.00
_cell.angle_beta   90.00
_cell.angle_gamma   90.00
#
_symmetry.space_group_name_H-M   'P 1'
#
loop_
_entity.id
_entity.type
_entity.pdbx_description
1 polymer ?
#
loop_
_entity_poly.entity_id
_entity_poly.type
_entity_poly.pdbx_seq_one_letter_code
_entity_poly.pdbx_strand_id
1 'polypeptide(L)'
;MLENEVEVKETVKPATEERKRRFVFNGMVLPDPDPKMTPQKVAEFHSLLHAELTNVTVKGPIKTADGFDEYTFKTQVGHFG
;
A
#
# COMPACT_ATOMS: atom_id res chain seq x y z
N MET A 1 11.30 9.04 -36.04
CA MET A 1 11.47 7.87 -35.17
C MET A 1 10.40 7.99 -34.10
N LEU A 2 9.57 6.95 -33.94
CA LEU A 2 8.25 7.02 -33.32
C LEU A 2 8.28 7.49 -31.86
N GLU A 3 7.27 8.30 -31.52
CA GLU A 3 6.97 8.83 -30.20
C GLU A 3 6.46 7.70 -29.31
N ASN A 4 7.16 7.43 -28.21
CA ASN A 4 6.73 6.42 -27.25
C ASN A 4 5.76 7.05 -26.24
N GLU A 5 4.50 6.64 -26.39
CA GLU A 5 3.39 6.81 -25.47
C GLU A 5 3.71 6.12 -24.13
N VAL A 6 3.68 6.86 -23.03
CA VAL A 6 3.46 6.29 -21.70
C VAL A 6 2.42 7.17 -21.00
N GLU A 7 1.17 6.76 -21.15
CA GLU A 7 0.02 7.32 -20.46
C GLU A 7 0.18 7.07 -18.95
N VAL A 8 0.73 8.07 -18.24
CA VAL A 8 0.79 8.09 -16.77
C VAL A 8 -0.61 8.22 -16.18
N LYS A 9 -1.34 7.10 -16.09
CA LYS A 9 -2.53 6.98 -15.24
C LYS A 9 -2.13 6.50 -13.86
N GLU A 10 -1.57 7.39 -13.06
CA GLU A 10 -1.73 7.24 -11.63
C GLU A 10 -2.02 8.61 -11.03
N THR A 11 -3.30 8.80 -10.72
CA THR A 11 -3.80 9.93 -9.96
C THR A 11 -3.10 9.96 -8.61
N VAL A 12 -1.99 10.70 -8.51
CA VAL A 12 -1.43 11.11 -7.23
C VAL A 12 -2.39 12.12 -6.63
N LYS A 13 -3.41 11.61 -5.93
CA LYS A 13 -4.30 12.42 -5.10
C LYS A 13 -3.44 13.08 -4.02
N PRO A 14 -3.58 14.41 -3.82
CA PRO A 14 -2.54 15.22 -3.22
C PRO A 14 -2.39 14.97 -1.72
N ALA A 15 -1.18 15.26 -1.25
CA ALA A 15 -0.74 15.38 0.13
C ALA A 15 -1.89 15.71 1.09
N THR A 16 -2.28 14.74 1.91
CA THR A 16 -3.17 14.97 3.04
C THR A 16 -2.31 14.84 4.27
N GLU A 17 -2.12 15.95 5.00
CA GLU A 17 -1.74 16.09 6.41
C GLU A 17 -0.93 14.93 7.02
N GLU A 18 0.29 15.21 7.51
CA GLU A 18 1.26 14.28 8.15
C GLU A 18 0.68 13.45 9.31
N ARG A 19 -0.32 12.62 9.02
CA ARG A 19 -0.96 11.67 9.91
C ARG A 19 -0.18 10.39 9.79
N LYS A 20 0.12 9.81 10.94
CA LYS A 20 0.86 8.55 11.00
C LYS A 20 0.10 7.50 10.20
N ARG A 21 0.78 6.86 9.25
CA ARG A 21 0.21 5.80 8.43
C ARG A 21 0.35 4.49 9.18
N ARG A 22 -0.71 3.70 9.20
CA ARG A 22 -0.72 2.38 9.84
C ARG A 22 -1.03 1.33 8.80
N PHE A 23 -0.07 0.49 8.48
CA PHE A 23 -0.27 -0.60 7.54
C PHE A 23 -0.62 -1.86 8.32
N VAL A 24 -1.71 -2.53 7.95
CA VAL A 24 -2.18 -3.76 8.60
C VAL A 24 -2.22 -4.87 7.57
N PHE A 25 -1.48 -5.94 7.83
CA PHE A 25 -1.37 -7.11 6.99
C PHE A 25 -1.57 -8.37 7.81
N ASN A 26 -2.56 -9.19 7.45
CA ASN A 26 -2.83 -10.46 8.12
C ASN A 26 -2.91 -10.35 9.66
N GLY A 27 -3.50 -9.25 10.16
CA GLY A 27 -3.58 -8.93 11.59
C GLY A 27 -2.31 -8.34 12.22
N MET A 28 -1.19 -8.28 11.49
CA MET A 28 0.05 -7.64 11.90
C MET A 28 0.09 -6.18 11.46
N VAL A 29 0.62 -5.30 12.30
CA VAL A 29 0.89 -3.92 11.91
C VAL A 29 2.29 -3.86 11.30
N LEU A 30 2.38 -3.48 10.03
CA LEU A 30 3.64 -3.29 9.34
C LEU A 30 4.17 -1.86 9.59
N PRO A 31 5.47 -1.71 9.86
CA PRO A 31 6.08 -0.39 9.97
C PRO A 31 6.10 0.29 8.61
N ASP A 32 5.97 1.61 8.63
CA ASP A 32 6.11 2.43 7.42
C ASP A 32 7.60 2.59 7.08
N PRO A 33 8.09 2.01 5.98
CA PRO A 33 9.51 2.09 5.62
C PRO A 33 9.90 3.50 5.16
N ASP A 34 8.99 4.20 4.49
CA ASP A 34 9.22 5.56 4.01
C ASP A 34 7.88 6.31 3.83
N PRO A 35 7.66 7.43 4.55
CA PRO A 35 6.45 8.26 4.43
C PRO A 35 6.19 8.79 3.02
N LYS A 36 7.19 8.81 2.13
CA LYS A 36 7.07 9.21 0.72
C LYS A 36 6.62 8.08 -0.20
N MET A 37 6.75 6.82 0.23
CA MET A 37 6.29 5.68 -0.56
C MET A 37 4.77 5.62 -0.59
N THR A 38 4.22 5.19 -1.72
CA THR A 38 2.79 4.86 -1.81
C THR A 38 2.50 3.60 -0.99
N PRO A 39 1.27 3.43 -0.46
CA PRO A 39 0.88 2.21 0.24
C PRO A 39 1.18 0.92 -0.53
N GLN A 40 1.06 0.98 -1.85
CA GLN A 40 1.37 -0.14 -2.74
C GLN A 40 2.86 -0.44 -2.77
N LYS A 41 3.71 0.61 -2.81
CA LYS A 41 5.15 0.43 -2.73
C LYS A 41 5.63 -0.08 -1.37
N VAL A 42 4.94 0.33 -0.29
CA VAL A 42 5.16 -0.22 1.05
C VAL A 42 4.86 -1.72 1.08
N ALA A 43 3.78 -2.17 0.45
CA ALA A 43 3.48 -3.60 0.33
C ALA A 43 4.56 -4.36 -0.47
N GLU A 44 5.02 -3.82 -1.61
CA GLU A 44 6.14 -4.39 -2.38
C GLU A 44 7.46 -4.43 -1.57
N PHE A 45 7.73 -3.43 -0.75
CA PHE A 45 8.93 -3.43 0.09
C PHE A 45 8.88 -4.55 1.12
N HIS A 46 7.74 -4.69 1.80
CA HIS A 46 7.54 -5.76 2.77
C HIS A 46 7.40 -7.13 2.10
N SER A 47 7.10 -7.19 0.80
CA SER A 47 7.02 -8.47 0.06
C SER A 47 8.36 -9.17 -0.09
N LEU A 48 9.47 -8.45 0.07
CA LEU A 48 10.82 -9.00 0.16
C LEU A 48 10.98 -9.98 1.33
N LEU A 49 10.23 -9.75 2.42
CA LEU A 49 10.23 -10.61 3.62
C LEU A 49 8.95 -11.45 3.73
N HIS A 50 7.84 -10.95 3.22
CA HIS A 50 6.54 -11.61 3.24
C HIS A 50 6.05 -11.81 1.80
N ALA A 51 6.41 -12.92 1.16
CA ALA A 51 6.05 -13.20 -0.24
C ALA A 51 4.53 -13.04 -0.54
N GLU A 52 3.68 -13.23 0.46
CA GLU A 52 2.24 -12.99 0.42
C GLU A 52 1.84 -11.54 0.07
N LEU A 53 2.68 -10.56 0.40
CA LEU A 53 2.50 -9.15 0.07
C LEU A 53 2.75 -8.83 -1.42
N THR A 54 3.31 -9.77 -2.18
CA THR A 54 3.60 -9.57 -3.62
C THR A 54 2.31 -9.36 -4.43
N ASN A 55 1.22 -10.02 -4.03
CA ASN A 55 -0.07 -9.92 -4.71
C ASN A 55 -1.18 -9.55 -3.72
N VAL A 56 -1.11 -8.34 -3.17
CA VAL A 56 -2.10 -7.79 -2.25
C VAL A 56 -2.90 -6.66 -2.84
N THR A 57 -4.16 -6.59 -2.42
CA THR A 57 -4.98 -5.39 -2.60
C THR A 57 -4.85 -4.50 -1.38
N VAL A 58 -4.46 -3.25 -1.59
CA VAL A 58 -4.50 -2.22 -0.55
C VAL A 58 -5.93 -1.69 -0.40
N LYS A 59 -6.46 -1.70 0.83
CA LYS A 59 -7.73 -1.10 1.23
C LYS A 59 -7.48 0.07 2.17
N GLY A 60 -8.26 1.15 2.05
CA GLY A 60 -8.11 2.37 2.85
C GLY A 60 -7.75 3.59 1.98
N PRO A 61 -7.32 4.71 2.60
CA PRO A 61 -7.09 4.90 4.04
C PRO A 61 -8.40 4.96 4.84
N ILE A 62 -8.45 4.22 5.96
CA ILE A 62 -9.47 4.39 6.99
C ILE A 62 -8.91 5.37 8.00
N LYS A 63 -9.56 6.53 8.13
CA LYS A 63 -9.17 7.53 9.12
C LYS A 63 -9.66 7.08 10.49
N THR A 64 -8.74 6.67 11.35
CA THR A 64 -9.04 6.25 12.71
C THR A 64 -9.25 7.46 13.62
N ALA A 65 -10.00 7.28 14.71
CA ALA A 65 -10.22 8.33 15.71
C ALA A 65 -8.90 8.75 16.39
N ASP A 66 -7.93 7.84 16.46
CA ASP A 66 -6.57 8.04 16.99
C ASP A 66 -5.68 8.91 16.09
N GLY A 67 -6.19 9.37 14.93
CA GLY A 67 -5.45 10.24 14.02
C GLY A 67 -4.50 9.49 13.08
N PHE A 68 -4.65 8.17 12.92
CA PHE A 68 -3.91 7.37 11.95
C PHE A 68 -4.72 7.14 10.68
N ASP A 69 -4.03 7.18 9.54
CA ASP A 69 -4.56 6.70 8.27
C ASP A 69 -4.19 5.21 8.15
N GLU A 70 -5.18 4.34 8.39
CA GLU A 70 -5.00 2.89 8.39
C GLU A 70 -5.23 2.31 6.99
N TYR A 71 -4.25 1.54 6.51
CA TYR A 71 -4.27 0.83 5.24
C TYR A 71 -4.22 -0.67 5.51
N THR A 72 -5.19 -1.41 5.00
CA THR A 72 -5.22 -2.86 5.14
C THR A 72 -4.75 -3.53 3.86
N PHE A 73 -3.72 -4.36 3.95
CA PHE A 73 -3.26 -5.20 2.86
C PHE A 73 -4.00 -6.55 2.92
N LYS A 74 -4.77 -6.85 1.88
CA LYS A 74 -5.45 -8.14 1.71
C LYS A 74 -4.73 -8.98 0.68
N THR A 75 -4.19 -10.12 1.10
CA THR A 75 -3.68 -11.16 0.20
C THR A 75 -4.77 -11.68 -0.70
N GLN A 76 -4.48 -11.77 -1.99
CA GLN A 76 -5.22 -12.65 -2.88
C GLN A 76 -4.60 -14.05 -2.80
N VAL A 77 -4.61 -14.67 -1.62
CA VAL A 77 -4.24 -16.08 -1.51
C VAL A 77 -5.32 -16.88 -2.22
N GLY A 78 -4.99 -17.37 -3.41
CA GLY A 78 -5.76 -18.41 -4.06
C GLY A 78 -5.73 -19.63 -3.14
N HIS A 79 -6.90 -20.01 -2.63
CA HIS A 79 -7.12 -21.31 -2.02
C HIS A 79 -6.93 -22.35 -3.14
N PHE A 80 -5.69 -22.79 -3.37
CA PHE A 80 -5.42 -23.96 -4.18
C PHE A 80 -5.84 -25.18 -3.35
N GLY A 81 -7.11 -25.53 -3.45
CA GLY A 81 -7.66 -26.81 -3.01
C GLY A 81 -7.61 -27.84 -4.14
#